data_AF-A0A1G3C6I9-F1
#
_entry.id   AF-A0A1G3C6I9-F1
#
_cell.length_a   1.000
_cell.length_b   1.000
_cell.length_c   1.000
_cell.angle_alpha   90.00
_cell.angle_beta   90.00
_cell.angle_gamma   90.00
#
_symmetry.space_group_name_H-M   'P 1'
#
loop_
_entity.id
_entity.type
_entity.pdbx_description
1 polymer ?
#
loop_
_entity_poly.entity_id
_entity_poly.type
_entity_poly.pdbx_seq_one_letter_code
_entity_poly.pdbx_strand_id
1 'polypeptide(L)'
;MGKNMKYINIFSIAFLIVLSSGFLSAEQLSDELQETYLKGNREEKRQQCSKEVAPALGVECSFCHNDEVTDFTKEGNKAKFMMRDAVAIGVKCNHCHAGKKQFTDKLEVAAKMIKLAEMMDVECNYCHAGKGVLTNEGKTAKTAMILQKWSETGNKICLDCHDKKKRFKLNSHGEEILNAQKGLLGM
;
A
#
# COMPACT_ATOMS: atom_id res chain seq x y z
N MET A 1 17.09 -32.63 -64.06
CA MET A 1 16.40 -32.92 -62.79
C MET A 1 17.29 -32.51 -61.62
N GLY A 2 16.73 -31.82 -60.62
CA GLY A 2 17.34 -31.67 -59.29
C GLY A 2 17.95 -30.30 -58.91
N LYS A 3 17.13 -29.24 -58.80
CA LYS A 3 17.46 -28.05 -57.99
C LYS A 3 17.01 -28.32 -56.55
N ASN A 4 17.92 -28.52 -55.61
CA ASN A 4 17.62 -28.56 -54.17
C ASN A 4 17.90 -27.20 -53.55
N MET A 5 16.84 -26.39 -53.48
CA MET A 5 16.81 -25.11 -52.80
C MET A 5 16.54 -25.39 -51.31
N LYS A 6 17.46 -24.98 -50.43
CA LYS A 6 17.33 -25.11 -48.97
C LYS A 6 16.18 -24.23 -48.48
N TYR A 7 15.08 -24.86 -48.04
CA TYR A 7 14.05 -24.18 -47.26
C TYR A 7 14.56 -24.03 -45.82
N ILE A 8 15.05 -22.84 -45.48
CA ILE A 8 15.27 -22.44 -44.09
C ILE A 8 13.89 -22.12 -43.51
N ASN A 9 13.53 -22.84 -42.46
CA ASN A 9 12.23 -22.84 -41.81
C ASN A 9 12.02 -21.51 -41.06
N ILE A 10 11.38 -20.53 -41.72
CA ILE A 10 11.11 -19.17 -41.20
C ILE A 10 10.19 -19.19 -39.94
N PHE A 11 9.55 -20.32 -39.63
CA PHE A 11 8.69 -20.46 -38.46
C PHE A 11 9.42 -20.56 -37.11
N SER A 12 10.73 -20.83 -37.09
CA SER A 12 11.48 -20.94 -35.82
C SER A 12 12.12 -19.64 -35.32
N ILE A 13 12.13 -18.56 -36.13
CA ILE A 13 12.69 -17.26 -35.70
C ILE A 13 11.59 -16.34 -35.15
N ALA A 14 10.33 -16.51 -35.59
CA ALA A 14 9.21 -15.72 -35.08
C ALA A 14 8.84 -16.07 -33.62
N PHE A 15 9.16 -17.27 -33.15
CA PHE A 15 8.84 -17.70 -31.78
C PHE A 15 9.85 -17.23 -30.72
N LEU A 16 11.05 -16.79 -31.13
CA LEU A 16 12.07 -16.26 -30.23
C LEU A 16 11.99 -14.74 -30.03
N ILE A 17 11.25 -14.01 -30.86
CA ILE A 17 11.10 -12.54 -30.75
C ILE A 17 9.90 -12.16 -29.85
N VAL A 18 8.92 -13.05 -29.68
CA VAL A 18 7.73 -12.81 -28.85
C VAL A 18 7.97 -13.12 -27.35
N LEU A 19 9.02 -13.88 -27.02
CA LEU A 19 9.36 -14.22 -25.62
C LEU A 19 10.42 -13.31 -24.99
N SER A 20 11.13 -12.48 -25.77
CA SER A 20 12.08 -11.49 -25.24
C SER A 20 11.49 -10.09 -25.06
N SER A 21 10.27 -9.85 -25.56
CA SER A 21 9.57 -8.56 -25.44
C SER A 21 8.50 -8.54 -24.33
N GLY A 22 8.22 -9.69 -23.70
CA GLY A 22 7.20 -9.83 -22.64
C GLY A 22 7.74 -9.89 -21.20
N PHE A 23 9.06 -9.85 -20.99
CA PHE A 23 9.67 -10.08 -19.66
C PHE A 23 10.57 -8.93 -19.15
N LEU A 24 10.51 -7.76 -19.78
CA LEU A 24 11.43 -6.64 -19.49
C LEU A 24 10.73 -5.32 -19.14
N SER A 25 9.52 -5.34 -18.58
CA SER A 25 8.85 -4.09 -18.17
C SER A 25 8.00 -4.16 -16.90
N ALA A 26 8.10 -5.22 -16.09
CA ALA A 26 7.43 -5.27 -14.78
C ALA A 26 8.32 -4.82 -13.60
N GLU A 27 9.65 -4.76 -13.78
CA GLU A 27 10.60 -4.57 -12.67
C GLU A 27 11.43 -3.27 -12.77
N GLN A 28 11.23 -2.47 -13.84
CA GLN A 28 11.89 -1.16 -14.00
C GLN A 28 10.93 0.04 -13.97
N LEU A 29 9.61 -0.18 -13.93
CA LEU A 29 8.62 0.90 -13.92
C LEU A 29 8.21 1.35 -12.50
N SER A 30 8.75 0.74 -11.43
CA SER A 30 8.30 0.99 -10.06
C SER A 30 9.04 2.09 -9.30
N ASP A 31 10.20 2.54 -9.78
CA ASP A 31 11.03 3.53 -9.06
C ASP A 31 10.92 4.97 -9.59
N GLU A 32 10.37 5.20 -10.78
CA GLU A 32 10.51 6.48 -11.48
C GLU A 32 9.39 7.50 -11.22
N LEU A 33 8.37 7.20 -10.40
CA LEU A 33 7.38 8.22 -9.99
C LEU A 33 6.74 7.97 -8.62
N GLN A 34 7.40 7.27 -7.69
CA GLN A 34 6.92 7.27 -6.30
C GLN A 34 7.17 8.66 -5.70
N GLU A 35 6.08 9.37 -5.41
CA GLU A 35 6.13 10.65 -4.75
C GLU A 35 6.83 10.48 -3.37
N THR A 36 8.10 10.81 -3.24
CA THR A 36 8.79 10.68 -1.94
C THR A 36 8.38 11.79 -0.98
N TYR A 37 8.30 11.49 0.32
CA TYR A 37 7.92 12.48 1.35
C TYR A 37 8.89 13.68 1.40
N LEU A 38 10.20 13.39 1.34
CA LEU A 38 11.26 14.38 1.25
C LEU A 38 11.73 14.48 -0.21
N LYS A 39 11.86 15.70 -0.73
CA LYS A 39 12.19 15.97 -2.13
C LYS A 39 13.63 16.45 -2.31
N GLY A 40 14.17 16.29 -3.52
CA GLY A 40 15.46 16.85 -3.88
C GLY A 40 16.68 15.99 -3.48
N ASN A 41 17.84 16.64 -3.42
CA ASN A 41 19.13 16.05 -3.10
C ASN A 41 19.29 15.75 -1.58
N ARG A 42 20.43 15.17 -1.19
CA ARG A 42 20.67 14.75 0.20
C ARG A 42 20.57 15.91 1.20
N GLU A 43 21.10 17.07 0.86
CA GLU A 43 21.10 18.23 1.74
C GLU A 43 19.70 18.83 1.86
N GLU A 44 18.97 18.95 0.76
CA GLU A 44 17.58 19.41 0.76
C GLU A 44 16.67 18.48 1.59
N LYS A 45 16.86 17.16 1.47
CA LYS A 45 16.15 16.16 2.28
C LYS A 45 16.52 16.27 3.76
N ARG A 46 17.80 16.49 4.08
CA ARG A 46 18.27 16.71 5.45
C ARG A 46 17.59 17.93 6.08
N GLN A 47 17.54 19.05 5.35
CA GLN A 47 16.90 20.29 5.80
C GLN A 47 15.40 20.14 5.98
N GLN A 48 14.71 19.44 5.07
CA GLN A 48 13.30 19.11 5.23
C GLN A 48 13.07 18.23 6.46
N CYS A 49 13.91 17.21 6.68
CA CYS A 49 13.82 16.34 7.85
C CYS A 49 13.97 17.13 9.16
N SER A 50 14.96 18.02 9.26
CA SER A 50 15.20 18.83 10.45
C SER A 50 14.13 19.89 10.70
N LYS A 51 13.45 20.38 9.66
CA LYS A 51 12.42 21.42 9.77
C LYS A 51 11.00 20.87 9.93
N GLU A 52 10.71 19.71 9.34
CA GLU A 52 9.35 19.16 9.29
C GLU A 52 9.19 17.89 10.13
N VAL A 53 10.14 16.95 10.05
CA VAL A 53 9.98 15.61 10.63
C VAL A 53 10.40 15.59 12.09
N ALA A 54 11.65 15.97 12.37
CA ALA A 54 12.19 15.97 13.73
C ALA A 54 11.34 16.84 14.69
N PRO A 55 10.91 18.07 14.31
CA PRO A 55 10.05 18.88 15.17
C PRO A 55 8.64 18.31 15.35
N ALA A 56 8.04 17.75 14.30
CA ALA A 56 6.72 17.14 14.40
C ALA A 56 6.71 15.94 15.35
N LEU A 57 7.77 15.14 15.34
CA LEU A 57 7.98 14.04 16.29
C LEU A 57 8.53 14.52 17.64
N GLY A 58 9.09 15.73 17.68
CA GLY A 58 9.83 16.33 18.78
C GLY A 58 10.97 15.46 19.31
N VAL A 59 11.72 14.89 18.38
CA VAL A 59 12.90 14.05 18.63
C VAL A 59 14.13 14.64 17.94
N GLU A 60 15.31 14.29 18.43
CA GLU A 60 16.58 14.62 17.78
C GLU A 60 16.91 13.66 16.63
N CYS A 61 17.86 14.03 15.78
CA CYS A 61 18.25 13.21 14.62
C CYS A 61 18.72 11.80 15.00
N SER A 62 19.43 11.67 16.13
CA SER A 62 19.94 10.40 16.66
C SER A 62 18.84 9.42 17.09
N PHE A 63 17.59 9.88 17.20
CA PHE A 63 16.46 8.99 17.41
C PHE A 63 16.20 8.11 16.17
N CYS A 64 16.26 8.70 14.99
CA CYS A 64 16.02 8.01 13.72
C CYS A 64 17.30 7.50 13.05
N HIS A 65 18.45 8.07 13.40
CA HIS A 65 19.72 7.78 12.75
C HIS A 65 20.82 7.41 13.73
N ASN A 66 21.89 6.78 13.23
CA ASN A 66 23.15 6.76 13.95
C ASN A 66 23.77 8.17 14.05
N ASP A 67 24.81 8.32 14.86
CA ASP A 67 25.45 9.63 15.12
C ASP A 67 25.97 10.30 13.84
N GLU A 68 26.35 9.50 12.84
CA GLU A 68 26.83 9.98 11.53
C GLU A 68 25.71 10.32 10.53
N VAL A 69 24.45 10.03 10.86
CA VAL A 69 23.29 10.24 9.99
C VAL A 69 23.45 9.52 8.63
N THR A 70 24.00 8.32 8.67
CA THR A 70 24.23 7.44 7.52
C THR A 70 23.27 6.25 7.52
N ASP A 71 22.99 5.69 8.70
CA ASP A 71 22.11 4.53 8.86
C ASP A 71 20.84 4.89 9.62
N PHE A 72 19.76 4.15 9.35
CA PHE A 72 18.52 4.26 10.12
C PHE A 72 18.52 3.32 11.32
N THR A 73 18.11 3.83 12.47
CA THR A 73 17.75 3.00 13.62
C THR A 73 16.46 2.22 13.34
N LYS A 74 16.05 1.35 14.27
CA LYS A 74 14.73 0.72 14.22
C LYS A 74 13.60 1.76 14.11
N GLU A 75 13.69 2.85 14.87
CA GLU A 75 12.69 3.92 14.84
C GLU A 75 12.78 4.75 13.55
N GLY A 76 13.99 4.93 13.01
CA GLY A 76 14.18 5.53 11.69
C GLY A 76 13.52 4.74 10.57
N ASN A 77 13.65 3.40 10.60
CA ASN A 77 12.98 2.53 9.63
C ASN A 77 11.46 2.61 9.76
N LYS A 78 10.93 2.69 10.99
CA LYS A 78 9.51 2.92 11.24
C LYS A 78 9.05 4.29 10.71
N ALA A 79 9.82 5.35 10.94
CA ALA A 79 9.51 6.68 10.43
C ALA A 79 9.51 6.70 8.88
N LYS A 80 10.45 6.00 8.23
CA LYS A 80 10.49 5.84 6.78
C LYS A 80 9.22 5.18 6.23
N PHE A 81 8.71 4.15 6.92
CA PHE A 81 7.44 3.51 6.55
C PHE A 81 6.27 4.50 6.69
N MET A 82 6.18 5.19 7.83
CA MET A 82 5.12 6.19 8.08
C MET A 82 5.16 7.37 7.10
N MET A 83 6.34 7.74 6.60
CA MET A 83 6.48 8.75 5.56
C MET A 83 5.84 8.32 4.23
N ARG A 84 5.92 7.03 3.88
CA ARG A 84 5.25 6.48 2.69
C ARG A 84 3.73 6.52 2.85
N ASP A 85 3.23 6.16 4.03
CA ASP A 85 1.80 6.26 4.34
C ASP A 85 1.31 7.71 4.27
N ALA A 86 2.09 8.64 4.83
CA ALA A 86 1.78 10.06 4.79
C ALA A 86 1.70 10.61 3.35
N VAL A 87 2.61 10.19 2.47
CA VAL A 87 2.53 10.49 1.03
C VAL A 87 1.24 9.93 0.44
N ALA A 88 0.95 8.65 0.65
CA ALA A 88 -0.19 7.98 0.04
C ALA A 88 -1.51 8.71 0.35
N ILE A 89 -1.66 9.21 1.58
CA ILE A 89 -2.84 9.95 2.01
C ILE A 89 -2.71 11.47 1.81
N GLY A 90 -1.60 11.95 1.25
CA GLY A 90 -1.35 13.35 0.90
C GLY A 90 -1.22 14.29 2.11
N VAL A 91 -0.59 13.84 3.19
CA VAL A 91 -0.42 14.64 4.42
C VAL A 91 1.05 14.69 4.87
N LYS A 92 1.32 15.59 5.82
CA LYS A 92 2.62 15.75 6.49
C LYS A 92 2.54 15.19 7.92
N CYS A 93 3.70 14.98 8.56
CA CYS A 93 3.79 14.45 9.93
C CYS A 93 2.91 15.22 10.92
N ASN A 94 2.81 16.55 10.77
CA ASN A 94 1.99 17.39 11.65
C ASN A 94 0.47 17.14 11.53
N HIS A 95 0.03 16.35 10.56
CA HIS A 95 -1.36 15.95 10.44
C HIS A 95 -1.79 15.05 11.60
N CYS A 96 -0.91 14.13 12.02
CA CYS A 96 -1.14 13.21 13.13
C CYS A 96 -0.33 13.59 14.38
N HIS A 97 0.82 14.23 14.22
CA HIS A 97 1.71 14.62 15.32
C HIS A 97 1.60 16.12 15.62
N ALA A 98 1.73 16.49 16.89
CA ALA A 98 1.72 17.87 17.38
C ALA A 98 2.96 18.19 18.23
N GLY A 99 4.10 17.58 17.93
CA GLY A 99 5.37 17.78 18.65
C GLY A 99 5.64 16.73 19.73
N LYS A 100 6.65 17.01 20.58
CA LYS A 100 7.36 16.13 21.54
C LYS A 100 6.75 14.77 21.92
N LYS A 101 5.45 14.70 22.27
CA LYS A 101 4.69 13.44 22.43
C LYS A 101 3.18 13.63 22.20
N GLN A 102 2.78 14.73 21.57
CA GLN A 102 1.37 15.07 21.40
C GLN A 102 0.90 14.57 20.04
N PHE A 103 -0.27 13.96 20.03
CA PHE A 103 -0.94 13.57 18.79
C PHE A 103 -2.17 14.45 18.59
N THR A 104 -2.50 14.69 17.33
CA THR A 104 -3.79 15.28 16.96
C THR A 104 -4.86 14.20 17.00
N ASP A 105 -6.12 14.63 16.97
CA ASP A 105 -7.27 13.72 16.87
C ASP A 105 -7.26 12.87 15.59
N LYS A 106 -6.44 13.21 14.59
CA LYS A 106 -6.30 12.44 13.34
C LYS A 106 -5.49 11.18 13.50
N LEU A 107 -4.66 11.07 14.55
CA LEU A 107 -3.91 9.84 14.82
C LEU A 107 -4.87 8.65 14.98
N GLU A 108 -5.99 8.84 15.67
CA GLU A 108 -6.92 7.73 15.92
C GLU A 108 -7.47 7.13 14.62
N VAL A 109 -7.85 8.00 13.67
CA VAL A 109 -8.30 7.59 12.34
C VAL A 109 -7.16 6.89 11.59
N ALA A 110 -5.97 7.47 11.60
CA ALA A 110 -4.79 6.88 10.95
C ALA A 110 -4.47 5.49 11.52
N ALA A 111 -4.51 5.30 12.84
CA ALA A 111 -4.27 4.01 13.48
C ALA A 111 -5.32 2.95 13.07
N LYS A 112 -6.60 3.34 12.96
CA LYS A 112 -7.67 2.45 12.45
C LYS A 112 -7.45 2.09 10.98
N MET A 113 -6.98 3.02 10.16
CA MET A 113 -6.70 2.79 8.75
C MET A 113 -5.41 1.98 8.53
N ILE A 114 -4.33 2.23 9.28
CA ILE A 114 -3.09 1.43 9.27
C ILE A 114 -3.40 0.02 9.70
N LYS A 115 -4.23 -0.13 10.76
CA LYS A 115 -4.83 -1.41 11.08
C LYS A 115 -5.49 -1.88 9.80
N LEU A 116 -6.58 -1.30 9.28
CA LEU A 116 -7.28 -1.68 8.02
C LEU A 116 -6.39 -1.97 6.78
N ALA A 117 -5.17 -1.45 6.67
CA ALA A 117 -4.16 -1.87 5.71
C ALA A 117 -3.59 -3.28 6.03
N GLU A 118 -3.13 -3.54 7.26
CA GLU A 118 -2.45 -4.79 7.69
C GLU A 118 -3.22 -6.12 7.50
N MET A 119 -4.32 -6.38 8.23
CA MET A 119 -5.29 -7.45 7.89
C MET A 119 -5.89 -7.41 6.45
N MET A 120 -5.85 -6.32 5.66
CA MET A 120 -6.17 -6.38 4.22
C MET A 120 -4.94 -6.77 3.40
N ASP A 121 -3.76 -6.69 4.00
CA ASP A 121 -2.45 -6.88 3.38
C ASP A 121 -2.23 -5.95 2.17
N VAL A 122 -2.59 -4.68 2.32
CA VAL A 122 -2.41 -3.64 1.28
C VAL A 122 -1.77 -2.38 1.85
N GLU A 123 -1.02 -1.66 1.02
CA GLU A 123 -0.48 -0.34 1.37
C GLU A 123 -1.55 0.76 1.24
N CYS A 124 -1.31 1.92 1.86
CA CYS A 124 -2.26 3.03 1.86
C CYS A 124 -2.60 3.56 0.45
N ASN A 125 -1.64 3.53 -0.49
CA ASN A 125 -1.81 3.98 -1.88
C ASN A 125 -2.78 3.12 -2.69
N TYR A 126 -3.09 1.91 -2.22
CA TYR A 126 -4.11 1.05 -2.84
C TYR A 126 -5.49 1.71 -2.76
N CYS A 127 -5.80 2.37 -1.64
CA CYS A 127 -7.08 3.05 -1.41
C CYS A 127 -7.00 4.58 -1.62
N HIS A 128 -5.82 5.17 -1.44
CA HIS A 128 -5.62 6.61 -1.42
C HIS A 128 -4.80 7.10 -2.60
N ALA A 129 -5.20 8.24 -3.17
CA ALA A 129 -4.49 8.94 -4.24
C ALA A 129 -4.20 10.38 -3.82
N GLY A 130 -3.69 10.55 -2.59
CA GLY A 130 -3.45 11.85 -2.00
C GLY A 130 -4.64 12.40 -1.19
N LYS A 131 -4.53 13.69 -0.85
CA LYS A 131 -5.34 14.31 0.20
C LYS A 131 -6.83 14.34 -0.14
N GLY A 132 -7.60 13.52 0.57
CA GLY A 132 -9.05 13.44 0.39
C GLY A 132 -9.49 12.76 -0.91
N VAL A 133 -8.55 12.19 -1.68
CA VAL A 133 -8.82 11.51 -2.94
C VAL A 133 -8.70 10.02 -2.72
N LEU A 134 -9.75 9.28 -3.13
CA LEU A 134 -9.77 7.83 -3.10
C LEU A 134 -9.60 7.29 -4.51
N THR A 135 -8.83 6.21 -4.64
CA THR A 135 -8.78 5.37 -5.83
C THR A 135 -10.15 4.71 -6.08
N ASN A 136 -10.31 3.96 -7.16
CA ASN A 136 -11.55 3.23 -7.39
C ASN A 136 -11.77 2.15 -6.33
N GLU A 137 -10.69 1.54 -5.85
CA GLU A 137 -10.64 0.54 -4.77
C GLU A 137 -10.99 1.21 -3.44
N GLY A 138 -10.44 2.39 -3.15
CA GLY A 138 -10.80 3.17 -1.97
C GLY A 138 -12.26 3.62 -2.00
N LYS A 139 -12.78 4.04 -3.16
CA LYS A 139 -14.22 4.35 -3.34
C LYS A 139 -15.06 3.09 -3.19
N THR A 140 -14.59 1.95 -3.68
CA THR A 140 -15.26 0.67 -3.55
C THR A 140 -15.24 0.20 -2.11
N ALA A 141 -14.13 0.31 -1.38
CA ALA A 141 -13.98 0.01 0.04
C ALA A 141 -14.80 0.97 0.91
N LYS A 142 -14.86 2.25 0.55
CA LYS A 142 -15.73 3.24 1.20
C LYS A 142 -17.19 2.95 0.93
N THR A 143 -17.58 2.74 -0.32
CA THR A 143 -18.95 2.38 -0.73
C THR A 143 -19.35 1.06 -0.13
N ALA A 144 -18.44 0.10 -0.13
CA ALA A 144 -18.53 -1.12 0.62
C ALA A 144 -18.82 -0.78 2.06
N MET A 145 -17.97 -0.06 2.79
CA MET A 145 -18.16 0.20 4.23
C MET A 145 -19.46 0.97 4.51
N ILE A 146 -19.88 1.83 3.58
CA ILE A 146 -21.09 2.66 3.66
C ILE A 146 -22.34 1.84 3.37
N LEU A 147 -22.43 1.24 2.17
CA LEU A 147 -23.55 0.42 1.73
C LEU A 147 -23.64 -0.86 2.54
N GLN A 148 -22.46 -1.32 2.96
CA GLN A 148 -22.16 -2.64 3.45
C GLN A 148 -22.45 -3.55 2.29
N LYS A 149 -21.53 -4.08 1.45
CA LYS A 149 -21.87 -4.76 0.15
C LYS A 149 -21.34 -6.19 -0.12
N TRP A 150 -20.84 -6.86 0.91
CA TRP A 150 -20.10 -8.14 0.79
C TRP A 150 -20.69 -9.20 1.70
N SER A 151 -21.81 -8.85 2.33
CA SER A 151 -22.80 -9.80 2.75
C SER A 151 -23.61 -9.97 1.50
N GLU A 152 -23.07 -10.41 0.38
CA GLU A 152 -23.87 -10.82 -0.76
C GLU A 152 -23.17 -12.05 -1.35
N THR A 153 -21.85 -12.02 -1.55
CA THR A 153 -21.14 -13.14 -2.21
C THR A 153 -19.95 -13.77 -1.46
N GLY A 154 -19.53 -13.26 -0.29
CA GLY A 154 -18.74 -13.96 0.74
C GLY A 154 -17.50 -14.83 0.37
N ASN A 155 -16.28 -14.39 0.70
CA ASN A 155 -15.05 -15.22 0.63
C ASN A 155 -14.68 -15.74 2.03
N LYS A 156 -14.39 -17.03 2.23
CA LYS A 156 -13.99 -17.62 3.53
C LYS A 156 -12.86 -16.86 4.21
N ILE A 157 -11.81 -16.39 3.56
CA ILE A 157 -10.78 -15.53 4.19
C ILE A 157 -11.25 -14.11 4.36
N CYS A 158 -12.17 -13.49 3.61
CA CYS A 158 -12.80 -12.22 4.05
C CYS A 158 -14.02 -12.47 4.93
N LEU A 159 -14.36 -13.71 5.23
CA LEU A 159 -15.42 -14.13 6.14
C LEU A 159 -14.83 -14.84 7.35
N ASP A 160 -13.50 -15.08 7.36
CA ASP A 160 -12.55 -15.60 8.36
C ASP A 160 -11.45 -14.56 8.64
N CYS A 161 -11.25 -13.57 7.79
CA CYS A 161 -10.75 -12.20 8.03
C CYS A 161 -11.96 -11.28 8.15
N HIS A 162 -13.20 -11.72 7.89
CA HIS A 162 -14.40 -11.17 8.57
C HIS A 162 -15.10 -12.11 9.54
N ASP A 163 -14.48 -13.24 9.87
CA ASP A 163 -14.71 -13.89 11.15
C ASP A 163 -13.57 -13.51 12.09
N LYS A 164 -12.31 -13.76 11.74
CA LYS A 164 -11.15 -13.40 12.58
C LYS A 164 -10.77 -11.92 12.54
N LYS A 165 -10.89 -11.22 11.40
CA LYS A 165 -10.22 -9.91 11.23
C LYS A 165 -11.17 -8.74 10.83
N LYS A 166 -12.49 -8.99 10.76
CA LYS A 166 -13.61 -8.23 10.12
C LYS A 166 -13.29 -6.85 9.56
N ARG A 167 -12.59 -6.80 8.44
CA ARG A 167 -11.98 -5.57 7.91
C ARG A 167 -12.95 -4.52 7.39
N PHE A 168 -14.21 -4.87 7.14
CA PHE A 168 -15.26 -3.94 6.73
C PHE A 168 -16.65 -4.54 7.31
N LYS A 169 -17.85 -3.88 7.35
CA LYS A 169 -19.26 -4.45 7.39
C LYS A 169 -20.00 -4.83 6.05
N LEU A 170 -20.47 -6.07 5.90
CA LEU A 170 -21.06 -6.76 4.72
C LEU A 170 -22.55 -6.28 4.35
N ASN A 171 -23.13 -6.30 3.08
CA ASN A 171 -24.61 -6.04 2.71
C ASN A 171 -25.62 -7.01 3.32
N SER A 172 -26.51 -7.59 2.53
CA SER A 172 -27.69 -8.36 2.91
C SER A 172 -27.58 -9.83 2.49
N HIS A 173 -27.34 -10.15 1.22
CA HIS A 173 -27.19 -11.55 0.74
C HIS A 173 -25.95 -12.39 1.22
N GLY A 174 -25.20 -12.05 2.26
CA GLY A 174 -23.88 -12.66 2.57
C GLY A 174 -23.45 -12.60 4.03
N GLU A 175 -24.28 -11.98 4.84
CA GLU A 175 -24.80 -12.47 6.10
C GLU A 175 -25.57 -13.75 5.76
N GLU A 176 -26.31 -13.76 4.64
CA GLU A 176 -26.94 -14.97 4.09
C GLU A 176 -25.92 -16.08 3.78
N ILE A 177 -24.85 -15.80 3.02
CA ILE A 177 -23.73 -16.73 2.79
C ILE A 177 -22.95 -17.09 4.07
N LEU A 178 -22.66 -16.12 4.96
CA LEU A 178 -21.94 -16.39 6.20
C LEU A 178 -22.70 -17.38 7.10
N ASN A 179 -24.03 -17.26 7.18
CA ASN A 179 -24.87 -18.15 7.99
C ASN A 179 -25.08 -19.53 7.33
N ALA A 180 -25.20 -19.60 6.01
CA ALA A 180 -25.30 -20.87 5.27
C ALA A 180 -24.06 -21.76 5.45
N GLN A 181 -22.88 -21.17 5.62
CA GLN A 181 -21.63 -21.90 5.85
C GLN A 181 -21.45 -22.43 7.27
N LYS A 182 -21.98 -21.76 8.32
CA LYS A 182 -21.94 -22.27 9.71
C LYS A 182 -22.72 -23.57 9.87
N GLY A 183 -23.91 -23.63 9.26
CA GLY A 183 -24.75 -24.82 9.28
C GLY A 183 -24.14 -26.06 8.62
N LEU A 184 -23.24 -25.89 7.63
CA LEU A 184 -22.55 -26.98 6.94
C LEU A 184 -21.34 -27.55 7.71
N LEU A 185 -20.76 -26.77 8.63
CA LEU A 185 -19.56 -27.13 9.40
C LEU A 185 -19.87 -27.62 10.82
N GLY A 186 -21.14 -27.61 11.24
CA GLY A 186 -21.57 -28.14 12.56
C GLY A 186 -21.11 -27.29 13.75
N MET A 187 -20.90 -25.99 13.55
CA MET A 187 -20.54 -25.00 14.57
C MET A 187 -21.69 -24.05 14.86
#